data_AF-A0A817YC19-F1
#
_entry.id   AF-A0A817YC19-F1
#
_cell.length_a   1.000
_cell.length_b   1.000
_cell.length_c   1.000
_cell.angle_alpha   90.00
_cell.angle_beta   90.00
_cell.angle_gamma   90.00
#
_symmetry.space_group_name_H-M   'P 1'
#
loop_
_entity.id
_entity.type
_entity.pdbx_description
1 polymer ?
#
loop_
_entity_poly.entity_id
_entity_poly.type
_entity_poly.pdbx_seq_one_letter_code
_entity_poly.pdbx_strand_id
1 'polypeptide(L)'
;MVANPFKSTKCVFSSERRLVDFTSSSSSVNDWIEISDTERDVGKSKGALLQQKTQQFQRAIFFTLLNPQPNGAGFAGVAYRQQSFDLSAFTGIKLSVRAQGENYWYKVILRHHNEESSLLPSYEIFFKLPKNEMTDQYLPFTDFKPYSRGKPLDPNTTPPLDRTDITSIGLQIFGGVYSATKQQGASSLEIDFISAVQCD
;
A
#
# COMPACT_ATOMS: atom_id res chain seq x y z
N MET A 1 -19.81 21.43 8.58
CA MET A 1 -18.39 21.26 8.96
C MET A 1 -18.11 19.77 9.01
N VAL A 2 -17.51 19.21 7.96
CA VAL A 2 -17.16 17.78 7.92
C VAL A 2 -15.82 17.64 8.63
N ALA A 3 -15.79 16.89 9.74
CA ALA A 3 -14.57 16.62 10.49
C ALA A 3 -13.52 16.00 9.57
N ASN A 4 -12.30 16.53 9.62
CA ASN A 4 -11.13 15.95 8.96
C ASN A 4 -10.82 14.62 9.67
N PRO A 5 -11.00 13.44 9.03
CA PRO A 5 -10.91 12.16 9.74
C PRO A 5 -9.48 11.74 10.06
N PHE A 6 -8.47 12.47 9.58
CA PHE A 6 -7.06 12.18 9.84
C PHE A 6 -6.53 13.06 10.96
N LYS A 7 -6.98 12.80 12.20
CA LYS A 7 -6.14 13.12 13.34
C LYS A 7 -4.91 12.21 13.23
N SER A 8 -3.77 12.80 12.86
CA SER A 8 -2.47 12.20 13.11
C SER A 8 -2.38 11.93 14.61
N THR A 9 -2.69 10.71 15.02
CA THR A 9 -2.35 10.23 16.36
C THR A 9 -0.84 10.28 16.40
N LYS A 10 -0.30 11.21 17.18
CA LYS A 10 1.15 11.42 17.30
C LYS A 10 1.73 10.17 17.97
N CYS A 11 2.15 9.21 17.16
CA CYS A 11 2.83 8.00 17.63
C CYS A 11 4.26 8.36 18.01
N VAL A 12 4.69 7.94 19.20
CA VAL A 12 6.09 7.88 19.58
C VAL A 12 6.53 6.42 19.38
N PHE A 13 7.49 6.20 18.49
CA PHE A 13 7.94 4.85 18.17
C PHE A 13 8.90 4.33 19.26
N SER A 14 8.55 3.23 19.91
CA SER A 14 9.43 2.53 20.86
C SER A 14 10.25 1.42 20.24
N SER A 15 9.78 0.85 19.12
CA SER A 15 10.58 -0.06 18.30
C SER A 15 10.20 0.01 16.82
N GLU A 16 11.17 -0.29 15.96
CA GLU A 16 11.02 -0.35 14.51
C GLU A 16 11.74 -1.58 13.97
N ARG A 17 11.07 -2.37 13.12
CA ARG A 17 11.67 -3.47 12.37
C ARG A 17 11.48 -3.24 10.88
N ARG A 18 12.59 -3.19 10.16
CA ARG A 18 12.61 -3.10 8.69
C ARG A 18 12.00 -4.36 8.09
N LEU A 19 10.93 -4.22 7.31
CA LEU A 19 10.29 -5.32 6.58
C LEU A 19 10.83 -5.40 5.15
N VAL A 20 10.93 -4.24 4.50
CA VAL A 20 11.52 -4.06 3.17
C VAL A 20 12.36 -2.79 3.21
N ASP A 21 13.60 -2.87 2.76
CA ASP A 21 14.51 -1.74 2.62
C ASP A 21 14.95 -1.63 1.16
N PHE A 22 14.77 -0.47 0.52
CA PHE A 22 15.25 -0.22 -0.83
C PHE A 22 16.52 0.64 -0.88
N THR A 23 17.01 1.08 0.28
CA THR A 23 18.18 1.95 0.41
C THR A 23 19.50 1.18 0.53
N SER A 24 19.44 -0.09 0.93
CA SER A 24 20.63 -0.96 0.99
C SER A 24 21.13 -1.33 -0.41
N SER A 25 22.45 -1.42 -0.56
CA SER A 25 23.10 -1.81 -1.81
C SER A 25 22.76 -3.24 -2.28
N SER A 26 22.32 -4.10 -1.36
CA SER A 26 21.88 -5.48 -1.64
C SER A 26 20.39 -5.59 -1.96
N SER A 27 19.64 -4.50 -1.83
CA SER A 27 18.18 -4.51 -2.07
C SER A 27 17.86 -4.63 -3.55
N SER A 28 16.73 -5.28 -3.83
CA SER A 28 16.18 -5.45 -5.17
C SER A 28 14.66 -5.36 -5.15
N VAL A 29 14.09 -5.04 -6.31
CA VAL A 29 12.64 -5.03 -6.55
C VAL A 29 12.11 -6.35 -7.12
N ASN A 30 12.99 -7.32 -7.43
CA ASN A 30 12.63 -8.57 -8.12
C ASN A 30 11.64 -9.45 -7.35
N ASP A 31 11.58 -9.27 -6.03
CA ASP A 31 10.69 -9.99 -5.12
C ASP A 31 9.25 -9.45 -5.15
N TRP A 32 9.03 -8.35 -5.85
CA TRP A 32 7.73 -7.73 -6.04
C TRP A 32 7.12 -8.16 -7.35
N ILE A 33 5.85 -8.53 -7.29
CA ILE A 33 5.04 -8.86 -8.46
C ILE A 33 4.09 -7.72 -8.78
N GLU A 34 3.82 -7.54 -10.06
CA GLU A 34 2.86 -6.56 -10.55
C GLU A 34 1.44 -7.11 -10.44
N ILE A 35 0.52 -6.30 -9.90
CA ILE A 35 -0.90 -6.65 -9.70
C ILE A 35 -1.78 -5.46 -10.07
N SER A 36 -2.19 -5.40 -11.34
CA SER A 36 -3.11 -4.37 -11.85
C SER A 36 -4.41 -4.98 -12.38
N ASP A 37 -5.37 -4.12 -12.69
CA ASP A 37 -6.66 -4.53 -13.22
C ASP A 37 -6.59 -5.25 -14.59
N THR A 38 -5.43 -5.27 -15.25
CA THR A 38 -5.14 -5.99 -16.50
C THR A 38 -5.24 -7.51 -16.40
N GLU A 39 -5.35 -8.08 -15.20
CA GLU A 39 -5.75 -9.49 -15.02
C GLU A 39 -7.21 -9.75 -15.44
N ARG A 40 -7.96 -8.69 -15.78
CA ARG A 40 -9.34 -8.76 -16.26
C ARG A 40 -9.41 -8.24 -17.68
N ASP A 41 -10.32 -8.80 -18.48
CA ASP A 41 -10.48 -8.43 -19.91
C ASP A 41 -10.70 -6.94 -20.16
N VAL A 42 -11.30 -6.23 -19.19
CA VAL A 42 -11.56 -4.80 -19.31
C VAL A 42 -10.41 -3.93 -18.80
N GLY A 43 -9.46 -4.48 -18.03
CA GLY A 43 -8.39 -3.75 -17.36
C GLY A 43 -7.47 -2.99 -18.29
N LYS A 44 -7.07 -1.78 -17.88
CA LYS A 44 -6.26 -0.85 -18.69
C LYS A 44 -5.15 -0.17 -17.91
N SER A 45 -5.10 -0.38 -16.59
CA SER A 45 -4.13 0.25 -15.71
C SER A 45 -2.86 -0.59 -15.65
N LYS A 46 -1.70 0.04 -15.40
CA LYS A 46 -0.43 -0.67 -15.33
C LYS A 46 0.45 -0.14 -14.20
N GLY A 47 1.08 -1.07 -13.48
CA GLY A 47 2.13 -0.80 -12.51
C GLY A 47 3.51 -1.24 -13.01
N ALA A 48 4.56 -0.62 -12.49
CA ALA A 48 5.93 -1.12 -12.58
C ALA A 48 6.74 -0.63 -11.37
N LEU A 49 7.35 -1.57 -10.62
CA LEU A 49 8.31 -1.23 -9.56
C LEU A 49 9.71 -1.35 -10.13
N LEU A 50 10.48 -0.26 -10.09
CA LEU A 50 11.84 -0.21 -10.61
C LEU A 50 12.81 0.28 -9.54
N GLN A 51 14.02 -0.27 -9.53
CA GLN A 51 15.09 0.21 -8.67
C GLN A 51 15.71 1.48 -9.26
N GLN A 52 15.72 2.57 -8.50
CA GLN A 52 16.56 3.73 -8.79
C GLN A 52 17.83 3.64 -7.96
N LYS A 53 18.98 3.60 -8.62
CA LYS A 53 20.29 3.59 -7.98
C LYS A 53 21.15 4.70 -8.54
N THR A 54 21.72 5.51 -7.65
CA THR A 54 22.70 6.55 -7.98
C THR A 54 24.02 6.25 -7.26
N GLN A 55 25.01 7.12 -7.42
CA GLN A 55 26.25 7.05 -6.63
C GLN A 55 26.04 7.40 -5.15
N GLN A 56 24.95 8.09 -4.80
CA GLN A 56 24.73 8.63 -3.46
C GLN A 56 23.63 7.90 -2.68
N PHE A 57 22.62 7.40 -3.38
CA PHE A 57 21.47 6.74 -2.75
C PHE A 57 20.83 5.72 -3.68
N GLN A 58 19.99 4.88 -3.10
CA GLN A 58 19.14 3.93 -3.79
C GLN A 58 17.73 3.98 -3.19
N ARG A 59 16.70 3.74 -4.01
CA ARG A 59 15.29 3.58 -3.61
C ARG A 59 14.48 2.85 -4.66
N ALA A 60 13.27 2.42 -4.34
CA ALA A 60 12.34 1.95 -5.35
C ALA A 60 11.47 3.09 -5.89
N ILE A 61 11.05 2.97 -7.15
CA ILE A 61 10.03 3.83 -7.75
C ILE A 61 8.92 2.94 -8.29
N PHE A 62 7.73 3.09 -7.74
CA PHE A 62 6.51 2.49 -8.25
C PHE A 62 5.84 3.45 -9.24
N PHE A 63 6.01 3.18 -10.53
CA PHE A 63 5.33 3.90 -11.60
C PHE A 63 3.94 3.32 -11.84
N THR A 64 2.97 4.21 -12.03
CA THR A 64 1.58 3.83 -12.31
C THR A 64 1.03 4.62 -13.48
N LEU A 65 0.38 3.91 -14.40
CA LEU A 65 -0.58 4.47 -15.36
C LEU A 65 -1.96 3.98 -14.95
N LEU A 66 -2.75 4.83 -14.30
CA LEU A 66 -4.09 4.49 -13.84
C LEU A 66 -5.12 4.86 -14.92
N ASN A 67 -5.84 3.87 -15.44
CA ASN A 67 -6.84 4.06 -16.48
C ASN A 67 -8.16 3.38 -16.08
N PRO A 68 -8.96 4.01 -15.20
CA PRO A 68 -10.20 3.43 -14.72
C PRO A 68 -11.26 3.34 -15.83
N GLN A 69 -12.18 2.41 -15.66
CA GLN A 69 -13.42 2.35 -16.44
C GLN A 69 -14.29 3.60 -16.20
N PRO A 70 -15.31 3.86 -17.05
CA PRO A 70 -16.22 4.98 -16.87
C PRO A 70 -16.94 5.04 -15.51
N ASN A 71 -17.13 3.90 -14.85
CA ASN A 71 -17.71 3.83 -13.50
C ASN A 71 -16.67 4.04 -12.37
N GLY A 72 -15.41 4.34 -12.71
CA GLY A 72 -14.29 4.51 -11.78
C GLY A 72 -13.62 3.21 -11.33
N ALA A 73 -14.01 2.05 -11.86
CA ALA A 73 -13.36 0.79 -11.51
C ALA A 73 -12.00 0.70 -12.19
N GLY A 74 -10.94 0.47 -11.41
CA GLY A 74 -9.60 0.26 -11.94
C GLY A 74 -8.56 0.43 -10.84
N PHE A 75 -7.39 -0.17 -11.02
CA PHE A 75 -6.28 -0.08 -10.09
C PHE A 75 -4.96 -0.48 -10.76
N ALA A 76 -3.85 0.10 -10.28
CA ALA A 76 -2.52 -0.37 -10.57
C ALA A 76 -1.76 -0.64 -9.26
N GLY A 77 -1.09 -1.78 -9.17
CA GLY A 77 -0.49 -2.22 -7.91
C GLY A 77 0.73 -3.11 -8.08
N VAL A 78 1.43 -3.29 -6.96
CA VAL A 78 2.50 -4.27 -6.80
C VAL A 78 2.37 -4.93 -5.43
N ALA A 79 2.85 -6.16 -5.29
CA ALA A 79 2.85 -6.86 -4.01
C ALA A 79 4.15 -7.60 -3.76
N TYR A 80 4.58 -7.58 -2.51
CA TYR A 80 5.64 -8.40 -1.97
C TYR A 80 5.04 -9.67 -1.37
N ARG A 81 5.57 -10.85 -1.74
CA ARG A 81 5.05 -12.18 -1.33
C ARG A 81 6.14 -13.22 -1.03
N GLN A 82 7.40 -12.78 -0.83
CA GLN A 82 8.52 -13.73 -0.69
C GLN A 82 8.69 -14.33 0.71
N GLN A 83 8.20 -13.64 1.75
CA GLN A 83 8.28 -14.11 3.12
C GLN A 83 7.04 -13.72 3.91
N SER A 84 6.78 -14.50 4.95
CA SER A 84 5.79 -14.14 5.97
C SER A 84 6.42 -13.32 7.09
N PHE A 85 5.61 -12.51 7.74
CA PHE A 85 5.99 -11.72 8.90
C PHE A 85 5.02 -11.93 10.07
N ASP A 86 5.56 -12.29 11.23
CA ASP A 86 4.85 -12.10 12.50
C ASP A 86 4.98 -10.63 12.93
N LEU A 87 3.88 -9.89 12.82
CA LEU A 87 3.72 -8.48 13.18
C LEU A 87 2.89 -8.30 14.47
N SER A 88 2.64 -9.36 15.23
CA SER A 88 1.77 -9.32 16.42
C SER A 88 2.23 -8.32 17.49
N ALA A 89 3.54 -8.13 17.61
CA ALA A 89 4.19 -7.23 18.56
C ALA A 89 4.28 -5.76 18.12
N PHE A 90 3.67 -5.38 16.98
CA PHE A 90 3.72 -4.02 16.44
C PHE A 90 2.32 -3.41 16.33
N THR A 91 2.20 -2.09 16.39
CA THR A 91 0.90 -1.38 16.30
C THR A 91 0.56 -0.93 14.88
N GLY A 92 1.53 -0.87 13.97
CA GLY A 92 1.27 -0.54 12.57
C GLY A 92 2.49 -0.65 11.67
N ILE A 93 2.34 -0.11 10.46
CA ILE A 93 3.39 -0.02 9.45
C ILE A 93 3.79 1.44 9.25
N LYS A 94 5.07 1.69 9.02
CA LYS A 94 5.61 2.98 8.59
C LYS A 94 6.19 2.85 7.18
N LEU A 95 5.86 3.79 6.31
CA LEU A 95 6.43 3.89 4.96
C LEU A 95 7.18 5.22 4.85
N SER A 96 8.43 5.20 4.38
CA SER A 96 9.13 6.40 3.92
C SER A 96 8.95 6.54 2.42
N VAL A 97 8.13 7.52 2.03
CA VAL A 97 7.61 7.63 0.67
C VAL A 97 7.46 9.06 0.17
N ARG A 98 7.52 9.23 -1.15
CA ARG A 98 7.22 10.49 -1.84
C ARG A 98 6.36 10.23 -3.08
N ALA A 99 5.24 10.93 -3.19
CA ALA A 99 4.37 10.86 -4.36
C ALA A 99 4.63 12.01 -5.34
N GLN A 100 4.62 11.69 -6.63
CA GLN A 100 4.72 12.66 -7.73
C GLN A 100 3.72 12.35 -8.85
N GLY A 101 3.42 13.37 -9.68
CA GLY A 101 2.52 13.26 -10.82
C GLY A 101 1.10 13.71 -10.51
N GLU A 102 0.12 12.99 -11.07
CA GLU A 102 -1.30 13.35 -11.01
C GLU A 102 -1.99 12.92 -9.71
N ASN A 103 -1.47 11.90 -9.01
CA ASN A 103 -2.16 11.24 -7.91
C ASN A 103 -1.34 11.24 -6.62
N TYR A 104 -2.06 11.37 -5.50
CA TYR A 104 -1.48 11.46 -4.15
C TYR A 104 -2.23 10.58 -3.14
N TRP A 105 -3.24 9.81 -3.58
CA TRP A 105 -3.93 8.83 -2.74
C TRP A 105 -3.49 7.43 -3.10
N TYR A 106 -3.02 6.71 -2.09
CA TYR A 106 -2.56 5.34 -2.21
C TYR A 106 -3.25 4.49 -1.16
N LYS A 107 -3.09 3.18 -1.29
CA LYS A 107 -3.44 2.24 -0.24
C LYS A 107 -2.37 1.17 -0.06
N VAL A 108 -2.20 0.75 1.20
CA VAL A 108 -1.51 -0.48 1.55
C VAL A 108 -2.54 -1.58 1.63
N ILE A 109 -2.20 -2.75 1.10
CA ILE A 109 -3.01 -3.96 1.14
C ILE A 109 -2.24 -5.02 1.93
N LEU A 110 -2.84 -5.63 2.93
CA LEU A 110 -2.29 -6.76 3.66
C LEU A 110 -3.13 -8.01 3.45
N ARG A 111 -2.44 -9.15 3.39
CA ARG A 111 -3.03 -10.49 3.46
C ARG A 111 -2.21 -11.36 4.38
N HIS A 112 -2.89 -12.35 4.96
CA HIS A 112 -2.30 -13.36 5.84
C HIS A 112 -2.51 -14.76 5.28
N HIS A 113 -1.82 -15.76 5.85
CA HIS A 113 -2.08 -17.18 5.60
C HIS A 113 -2.06 -17.59 4.11
N ASN A 114 -1.33 -16.86 3.26
CA ASN A 114 -1.30 -17.03 1.80
C ASN A 114 -2.66 -16.89 1.11
N GLU A 115 -3.57 -16.10 1.68
CA GLU A 115 -4.92 -15.85 1.18
C GLU A 115 -4.95 -14.88 -0.03
N GLU A 116 -4.15 -15.15 -1.06
CA GLU A 116 -3.95 -14.27 -2.21
C GLU A 116 -5.12 -14.24 -3.21
N SER A 117 -6.11 -15.10 -3.03
CA SER A 117 -7.29 -15.16 -3.88
C SER A 117 -8.08 -13.85 -3.85
N SER A 118 -8.50 -13.37 -5.02
CA SER A 118 -9.41 -12.23 -5.14
C SER A 118 -10.82 -12.48 -4.58
N LEU A 119 -11.11 -13.71 -4.17
CA LEU A 119 -12.35 -14.10 -3.48
C LEU A 119 -12.23 -13.97 -1.95
N LEU A 120 -11.02 -13.95 -1.42
CA LEU A 120 -10.77 -13.77 0.00
C LEU A 120 -10.61 -12.28 0.33
N PRO A 121 -10.94 -11.87 1.57
CA PRO A 121 -10.77 -10.48 2.00
C PRO A 121 -9.31 -10.01 1.87
N SER A 122 -9.12 -8.80 1.37
CA SER A 122 -7.92 -8.01 1.65
C SER A 122 -8.16 -7.09 2.83
N TYR A 123 -7.11 -6.76 3.59
CA TYR A 123 -7.18 -5.71 4.59
C TYR A 123 -6.48 -4.48 4.03
N GLU A 124 -7.20 -3.37 3.91
CA GLU A 124 -6.72 -2.20 3.19
C GLU A 124 -6.78 -0.96 4.08
N ILE A 125 -5.79 -0.10 3.93
CA ILE A 125 -5.79 1.25 4.51
C ILE A 125 -5.47 2.27 3.41
N PHE A 126 -6.23 3.35 3.39
CA PHE A 126 -6.10 4.43 2.41
C PHE A 126 -5.43 5.62 3.06
N PHE A 127 -4.48 6.25 2.37
CA PHE A 127 -3.77 7.42 2.87
C PHE A 127 -3.46 8.39 1.74
N LYS A 128 -3.33 9.67 2.11
CA LYS A 128 -2.98 10.74 1.18
C LYS A 128 -1.60 11.27 1.54
N LEU A 129 -0.75 11.45 0.54
CA LEU A 129 0.58 12.02 0.69
C LEU A 129 0.59 13.52 0.37
N PRO A 130 1.47 14.30 1.02
CA PRO A 130 1.80 15.65 0.56
C PRO A 130 2.45 15.59 -0.83
N LYS A 131 2.30 16.68 -1.58
CA LYS A 131 2.80 16.74 -2.95
C LYS A 131 4.32 16.90 -2.97
N ASN A 132 5.01 15.98 -3.65
CA ASN A 132 6.45 16.03 -3.91
C ASN A 132 7.34 16.13 -2.66
N GLU A 133 6.84 15.67 -1.52
CA GLU A 133 7.55 15.68 -0.24
C GLU A 133 7.82 14.25 0.22
N MET A 134 9.05 13.98 0.66
CA MET A 134 9.40 12.71 1.29
C MET A 134 8.88 12.73 2.73
N THR A 135 8.07 11.74 3.09
CA THR A 135 7.41 11.68 4.39
C THR A 135 7.40 10.27 4.94
N ASP A 136 7.49 10.17 6.26
CA ASP A 136 7.19 8.96 7.01
C ASP A 136 5.69 8.90 7.28
N GLN A 137 4.98 7.99 6.60
CA GLN A 137 3.56 7.73 6.80
C GLN A 137 3.37 6.55 7.75
N TYR A 138 2.84 6.82 8.95
CA TYR A 138 2.39 5.78 9.88
C TYR A 138 0.96 5.32 9.53
N LEU A 139 0.75 4.01 9.54
CA LEU A 139 -0.49 3.32 9.20
C LEU A 139 -0.83 2.30 10.32
N PRO A 140 -1.71 2.65 11.27
CA PRO A 140 -2.09 1.77 12.37
C PRO A 140 -2.82 0.52 11.87
N PHE A 141 -2.52 -0.66 12.44
CA PHE A 141 -3.24 -1.90 12.08
C PHE A 141 -4.75 -1.82 12.39
N THR A 142 -5.15 -1.04 13.39
CA THR A 142 -6.57 -0.81 13.74
C THR A 142 -7.39 -0.16 12.64
N ASP A 143 -6.72 0.54 11.73
CA ASP A 143 -7.33 1.33 10.66
C ASP A 143 -7.44 0.56 9.35
N PHE A 144 -6.80 -0.63 9.26
CA PHE A 144 -7.01 -1.55 8.16
C PHE A 144 -8.42 -2.14 8.23
N LYS A 145 -9.18 -2.03 7.15
CA LYS A 145 -10.54 -2.56 7.05
C LYS A 145 -10.61 -3.66 5.98
N PRO A 146 -11.53 -4.63 6.11
CA PRO A 146 -11.67 -5.70 5.14
C PRO A 146 -12.36 -5.21 3.86
N TYR A 147 -11.87 -5.66 2.71
CA TYR A 147 -12.41 -5.39 1.38
C TYR A 147 -12.46 -6.67 0.55
N SER A 148 -13.42 -6.74 -0.38
CA SER A 148 -13.43 -7.73 -1.46
C SER A 148 -13.59 -7.01 -2.79
N ARG A 149 -12.63 -7.19 -3.70
CA ARG A 149 -12.62 -6.55 -5.03
C ARG A 149 -12.86 -5.03 -4.96
N GLY A 150 -12.29 -4.38 -3.95
CA GLY A 150 -12.41 -2.94 -3.69
C GLY A 150 -13.70 -2.51 -2.99
N LYS A 151 -14.66 -3.41 -2.76
CA LYS A 151 -15.88 -3.12 -1.99
C LYS A 151 -15.61 -3.34 -0.50
N PRO A 152 -15.95 -2.38 0.39
CA PRO A 152 -15.85 -2.59 1.83
C PRO A 152 -16.71 -3.78 2.28
N LEU A 153 -16.18 -4.59 3.19
CA LEU A 153 -16.92 -5.65 3.89
C LEU A 153 -17.31 -5.17 5.30
N ASP A 154 -18.32 -5.80 5.90
CA ASP A 154 -18.70 -5.53 7.29
C ASP A 154 -17.63 -6.09 8.24
N PRO A 155 -16.96 -5.25 9.06
CA PRO A 155 -15.95 -5.70 10.01
C PRO A 155 -16.51 -6.60 11.13
N ASN A 156 -17.82 -6.59 11.38
CA ASN A 156 -18.43 -7.42 12.42
C ASN A 156 -18.65 -8.87 11.96
N THR A 157 -18.71 -9.10 10.65
CA THR A 157 -18.96 -10.44 10.08
C THR A 157 -17.75 -10.97 9.30
N THR A 158 -16.68 -10.18 9.19
CA THR A 158 -15.43 -10.58 8.52
C THR A 158 -14.38 -10.81 9.59
N PRO A 159 -13.62 -11.93 9.55
CA PRO A 159 -12.48 -12.11 10.44
C PRO A 159 -11.54 -10.89 10.43
N PRO A 160 -10.90 -10.56 11.54
CA PRO A 160 -9.93 -9.47 11.59
C PRO A 160 -8.62 -9.87 10.90
N LEU A 161 -7.79 -8.88 10.58
CA LEU A 161 -6.42 -9.11 10.13
C LEU A 161 -5.64 -9.89 11.21
N ASP A 162 -5.36 -11.16 10.96
CA ASP A 162 -4.34 -11.91 11.69
C ASP A 162 -2.96 -11.34 11.34
N ARG A 163 -2.25 -10.87 12.36
CA ARG A 163 -0.93 -10.25 12.23
C ARG A 163 0.21 -11.23 12.50
N THR A 164 -0.09 -12.45 12.92
CA THR A 164 0.93 -13.46 13.27
C THR A 164 1.58 -14.07 12.03
N ASP A 165 0.93 -13.98 10.86
CA ASP A 165 1.40 -14.55 9.59
C ASP A 165 1.01 -13.66 8.40
N ILE A 166 1.57 -12.44 8.32
CA ILE A 166 1.36 -11.55 7.17
C ILE A 166 2.19 -12.03 5.99
N THR A 167 1.53 -12.58 4.96
CA THR A 167 2.16 -13.19 3.79
C THR A 167 2.23 -12.28 2.57
N SER A 168 1.49 -11.16 2.58
CA SER A 168 1.58 -10.18 1.50
C SER A 168 1.45 -8.74 1.97
N ILE A 169 2.30 -7.89 1.38
CA ILE A 169 2.26 -6.43 1.49
C ILE A 169 2.14 -5.86 0.09
N GLY A 170 1.00 -5.22 -0.21
CA GLY A 170 0.69 -4.59 -1.48
C GLY A 170 0.69 -3.07 -1.40
N LEU A 171 1.15 -2.42 -2.47
CA LEU A 171 1.02 -0.99 -2.72
C LEU A 171 0.16 -0.78 -3.95
N GLN A 172 -0.86 0.08 -3.86
CA GLN A 172 -1.81 0.25 -4.95
C GLN A 172 -2.32 1.68 -5.07
N ILE A 173 -2.52 2.12 -6.32
CA ILE A 173 -3.36 3.26 -6.69
C ILE A 173 -4.71 2.74 -7.22
N PHE A 174 -5.79 3.47 -6.97
CA PHE A 174 -7.16 3.02 -7.25
C PHE A 174 -7.97 4.10 -7.98
N GLY A 175 -8.81 3.70 -8.94
CA GLY A 175 -9.72 4.59 -9.68
C GLY A 175 -10.91 5.09 -8.87
N GLY A 176 -11.32 4.33 -7.86
CA GLY A 176 -12.26 4.80 -6.84
C GLY A 176 -13.74 4.55 -7.11
N VAL A 177 -14.14 3.46 -7.80
CA VAL A 177 -15.57 3.10 -8.00
C VAL A 177 -16.44 3.21 -6.74
N TYR A 178 -15.92 2.78 -5.57
CA TYR A 178 -16.61 2.87 -4.27
C TYR A 178 -16.10 4.01 -3.37
N SER A 179 -15.37 4.97 -3.93
CA SER A 179 -14.78 6.10 -3.21
C SER A 179 -15.26 7.44 -3.80
N ALA A 180 -15.31 8.47 -2.95
CA ALA A 180 -15.48 9.85 -3.39
C ALA A 180 -14.22 10.36 -4.13
N THR A 181 -13.05 9.82 -3.79
CA THR A 181 -11.80 10.12 -4.48
C THR A 181 -11.76 9.35 -5.79
N LYS A 182 -11.76 10.07 -6.91
CA LYS A 182 -11.54 9.52 -8.25
C LYS A 182 -10.13 9.88 -8.70
N GLN A 183 -9.43 8.92 -9.30
CA GLN A 183 -8.04 9.06 -9.71
C GLN A 183 -7.85 8.48 -11.11
N GLN A 184 -6.96 9.07 -11.89
CA GLN A 184 -6.57 8.60 -13.22
C GLN A 184 -5.19 9.19 -13.58
N GLY A 185 -4.61 8.74 -14.69
CA GLY A 185 -3.38 9.31 -15.23
C GLY A 185 -2.10 8.72 -14.66
N ALA A 186 -0.99 9.39 -14.92
CA ALA A 186 0.35 8.91 -14.61
C ALA A 186 0.85 9.44 -13.26
N SER A 187 1.49 8.59 -12.46
CA SER A 187 2.06 8.97 -11.17
C SER A 187 3.24 8.06 -10.80
N SER A 188 4.02 8.49 -9.82
CA SER A 188 5.05 7.66 -9.20
C SER A 188 4.99 7.75 -7.67
N LEU A 189 5.27 6.63 -7.02
CA LEU A 189 5.52 6.55 -5.59
C LEU A 189 6.97 6.10 -5.38
N GLU A 190 7.81 7.01 -4.94
CA GLU A 190 9.15 6.69 -4.46
C GLU A 190 9.08 6.11 -3.06
N ILE A 191 9.85 5.06 -2.81
CA ILE A 191 9.80 4.30 -1.56
C ILE A 191 11.23 4.02 -1.11
N ASP A 192 11.60 4.53 0.06
CA ASP A 192 12.89 4.21 0.69
C ASP A 192 12.74 2.91 1.51
N PHE A 193 11.67 2.75 2.30
CA PHE A 193 11.45 1.54 3.09
C PHE A 193 9.99 1.32 3.53
N ILE A 194 9.71 0.10 3.99
CA ILE A 194 8.51 -0.31 4.72
C ILE A 194 8.95 -0.97 6.03
N SER A 195 8.35 -0.59 7.16
CA SER A 195 8.72 -1.10 8.48
C SER A 195 7.52 -1.37 9.37
N ALA A 196 7.62 -2.37 10.24
CA ALA A 196 6.70 -2.53 11.35
C ALA A 196 7.17 -1.65 12.51
N VAL A 197 6.23 -0.99 13.17
CA VAL A 197 6.54 -0.06 14.27
C VAL A 197 5.61 -0.29 15.45
N GLN A 198 6.18 -0.23 16.65
CA GLN A 198 5.44 -0.22 17.90
C GLN A 198 5.34 1.22 18.39
N CYS A 199 4.12 1.66 18.62
CA CYS A 199 3.81 2.92 19.27
C CYS A 199 3.55 2.68 20.76
N ASP A 200 4.04 3.60 21.59
CA ASP A 200 3.64 3.69 22.99
C ASP A 200 2.31 4.43 23.17
#